data_AF-A0AA39ZSS2-F1
#
_entry.id   AF-A0AA39ZSS2-F1
#
_cell.length_a   1.000
_cell.length_b   1.000
_cell.length_c   1.000
_cell.angle_alpha   90.00
_cell.angle_beta   90.00
_cell.angle_gamma   90.00
#
_symmetry.space_group_name_H-M   'P 1'
#
loop_
_entity.id
_entity.type
_entity.pdbx_description
1 polymer ?
#
loop_
_entity_poly.entity_id
_entity_poly.type
_entity_poly.pdbx_seq_one_letter_code
_entity_poly.pdbx_strand_id
1 'polypeptide(L)'
;MDANADADADRATHSGNDDYYDLGAFDRRVTTSSRDGQKWFNRGLVWAYAFNHGESVRCFERAAALDPACVMASWGIAFSLGPNYNKPWGVFDDDELVAIVDRSRRALARAADNASSAAPVEQALVAALQHRYPHGNATPAKGYVWNREYAAAMEAVHRTFPDDPDVSALYVDAIMNLTPWQLWDLRTGEPAKGARTLEAKAALERGLSRDPLHPGLLHLYIHLMEMSRRPELAMAAADNLRGLVPDAGHLNHMPTHLDILCGDYRRAIASNLRAIAADERFVARDGPMNFYSLYRCHDYHFCIYAAMFAGQFAVALETASRLEATLPETLLRVESPPMADWLEGFLAMRVHVLIRFGRWQDIADLEVPADPDLYCTTTAMAHYAKGVASAVTGQIDDADRQCALFHKAVERVPSSRTVFNNTCVDILAIAAAMLDGELEYRRGNVELGFGHLRRAIDLDDSLPYDEPWGWMQPTRHAYGALLLEQGRVEEAAAVYCADLGFDDALPRALQHRNNVWALHGYHECLTKLGRDAEARIVDTHLQLAVAVADVPIKSSCFCRSNL
;
A
#
# COMPACT_ATOMS: atom_id res chain seq x y z
N MET A 1 -30.79 -16.66 -35.15
CA MET A 1 -31.77 -17.39 -34.32
C MET A 1 -30.99 -18.22 -33.33
N ASP A 2 -30.53 -17.48 -32.32
CA ASP A 2 -30.23 -17.78 -30.93
C ASP A 2 -30.16 -19.23 -30.47
N ALA A 3 -28.94 -19.63 -30.11
CA ALA A 3 -28.63 -20.68 -29.15
C ALA A 3 -27.28 -20.35 -28.50
N ASN A 4 -27.23 -19.30 -27.67
CA ASN A 4 -26.08 -19.05 -26.76
C ASN A 4 -26.37 -17.96 -25.71
N ALA A 5 -27.53 -18.01 -25.06
CA ALA A 5 -27.91 -17.02 -24.04
C ALA A 5 -28.15 -17.62 -22.64
N ASP A 6 -27.94 -18.92 -22.43
CA ASP A 6 -28.40 -19.62 -21.20
C ASP A 6 -27.26 -20.17 -20.32
N ALA A 7 -26.01 -19.75 -20.53
CA ALA A 7 -24.88 -20.17 -19.69
C ALA A 7 -24.40 -19.10 -18.69
N ASP A 8 -24.91 -17.87 -18.78
CA ASP A 8 -24.45 -16.72 -17.98
C ASP A 8 -25.47 -16.25 -16.92
N ALA A 9 -26.63 -16.91 -16.81
CA ALA A 9 -27.70 -16.51 -15.89
C ALA A 9 -27.66 -17.22 -14.52
N ASP A 10 -26.84 -18.27 -14.35
CA ASP A 10 -26.90 -19.15 -13.17
C ASP A 10 -25.81 -18.86 -12.11
N ARG A 11 -25.05 -17.77 -12.26
CA ARG A 11 -24.07 -17.31 -11.24
C ARG A 11 -24.56 -16.14 -10.37
N ALA A 12 -25.79 -15.68 -10.58
CA ALA A 12 -26.35 -14.51 -9.90
C ALA A 12 -27.51 -14.83 -8.97
N THR A 13 -27.43 -15.91 -8.17
CA THR A 13 -28.41 -16.14 -7.09
C THR A 13 -27.76 -16.79 -5.87
N HIS A 14 -26.92 -16.05 -5.15
CA HIS A 14 -26.60 -16.31 -3.74
C HIS A 14 -26.74 -15.05 -2.86
N SER A 15 -27.62 -14.11 -3.24
CA SER A 15 -28.10 -13.08 -2.31
C SER A 15 -29.17 -13.70 -1.39
N GLY A 16 -28.75 -14.62 -0.52
CA GLY A 16 -29.48 -14.90 0.69
C GLY A 16 -29.48 -13.62 1.51
N ASN A 17 -30.65 -13.02 1.65
CA ASN A 17 -30.96 -11.75 2.34
C ASN A 17 -30.56 -11.79 3.83
N ASP A 18 -29.26 -11.83 4.08
CA ASP A 18 -28.60 -11.61 5.36
C ASP A 18 -27.97 -10.22 5.26
N ASP A 19 -28.28 -9.34 6.20
CA ASP A 19 -27.83 -7.94 6.24
C ASP A 19 -26.33 -7.87 6.59
N TYR A 20 -25.49 -8.53 5.79
CA TYR A 20 -24.05 -8.65 5.96
C TYR A 20 -23.34 -8.33 4.65
N TYR A 21 -22.03 -8.14 4.73
CA TYR A 21 -21.16 -7.86 3.59
C TYR A 21 -21.23 -8.95 2.50
N ASP A 22 -21.16 -8.51 1.23
CA ASP A 22 -20.94 -9.37 0.07
C ASP A 22 -19.46 -9.74 -0.06
N LEU A 23 -19.13 -10.95 0.42
CA LEU A 23 -17.78 -11.51 0.39
C LEU A 23 -17.55 -12.47 -0.78
N GLY A 24 -18.43 -12.46 -1.78
CA GLY A 24 -18.36 -13.37 -2.91
C GLY A 24 -18.70 -14.83 -2.54
N ALA A 25 -18.27 -15.76 -3.38
CA ALA A 25 -18.69 -17.17 -3.35
C ALA A 25 -17.65 -18.12 -2.73
N PHE A 26 -16.64 -17.60 -2.02
CA PHE A 26 -15.58 -18.41 -1.42
C PHE A 26 -16.16 -19.43 -0.42
N ASP A 27 -15.67 -20.68 -0.50
CA ASP A 27 -16.07 -21.76 0.39
C ASP A 27 -14.87 -22.62 0.79
N ARG A 28 -14.67 -22.82 2.10
CA ARG A 28 -13.75 -23.82 2.66
C ARG A 28 -14.51 -24.69 3.64
N ARG A 29 -14.84 -25.92 3.25
CA ARG A 29 -15.48 -26.87 4.15
C ARG A 29 -14.59 -27.21 5.35
N VAL A 30 -15.16 -27.16 6.56
CA VAL A 30 -14.52 -27.58 7.80
C VAL A 30 -15.37 -28.58 8.56
N THR A 31 -14.77 -29.24 9.55
CA THR A 31 -15.43 -30.20 10.42
C THR A 31 -16.32 -29.46 11.42
N THR A 32 -17.58 -29.27 11.03
CA THR A 32 -18.63 -28.67 11.84
C THR A 32 -19.96 -29.34 11.57
N SER A 33 -20.82 -29.36 12.59
CA SER A 33 -22.21 -29.80 12.48
C SER A 33 -23.18 -28.65 12.18
N SER A 34 -22.71 -27.40 12.28
CA SER A 34 -23.53 -26.20 12.14
C SER A 34 -23.35 -25.58 10.75
N ARG A 35 -24.44 -25.55 9.97
CA ARG A 35 -24.45 -24.85 8.67
C ARG A 35 -24.16 -23.35 8.82
N ASP A 36 -24.72 -22.72 9.84
CA ASP A 36 -24.44 -21.31 10.12
C ASP A 36 -23.01 -21.12 10.63
N GLY A 37 -22.49 -22.06 11.43
CA GLY A 37 -21.08 -22.09 11.85
C GLY A 37 -20.12 -22.15 10.65
N GLN A 38 -20.39 -23.00 9.66
CA GLN A 38 -19.65 -23.06 8.39
C GLN A 38 -19.67 -21.72 7.64
N LYS A 39 -20.84 -21.08 7.55
CA LYS A 39 -20.98 -19.77 6.89
C LYS A 39 -20.12 -18.71 7.58
N TRP A 40 -20.17 -18.62 8.91
CA TRP A 40 -19.36 -17.67 9.68
C TRP A 40 -17.86 -17.99 9.64
N PHE A 41 -17.49 -19.26 9.56
CA PHE A 41 -16.10 -19.66 9.34
C PHE A 41 -15.58 -19.15 7.99
N ASN A 42 -16.32 -19.39 6.89
CA ASN A 42 -15.92 -18.91 5.56
C ASN A 42 -15.77 -17.38 5.54
N ARG A 43 -16.73 -16.65 6.14
CA ARG A 43 -16.63 -15.19 6.30
C ARG A 43 -15.37 -14.77 7.05
N GLY A 44 -15.06 -15.45 8.16
CA GLY A 44 -13.86 -15.17 8.93
C GLY A 44 -12.58 -15.40 8.14
N LEU A 45 -12.52 -16.46 7.34
CA LEU A 45 -11.35 -16.77 6.53
C LEU A 45 -11.17 -15.77 5.38
N VAL A 46 -12.26 -15.36 4.70
CA VAL A 46 -12.19 -14.32 3.67
C VAL A 46 -11.72 -12.99 4.26
N TRP A 47 -12.22 -12.59 5.44
CA TRP A 47 -11.74 -11.39 6.10
C TRP A 47 -10.29 -11.48 6.56
N ALA A 48 -9.81 -12.67 6.91
CA ALA A 48 -8.41 -12.91 7.19
C ALA A 48 -7.56 -12.71 5.93
N TYR A 49 -7.99 -13.24 4.78
CA TYR A 49 -7.34 -12.97 3.50
C TYR A 49 -7.44 -11.50 3.09
N ALA A 50 -8.52 -10.80 3.42
CA ALA A 50 -8.65 -9.37 3.17
C ALA A 50 -7.88 -8.48 4.16
N PHE A 51 -7.10 -9.07 5.07
CA PHE A 51 -6.37 -8.38 6.14
C PHE A 51 -7.24 -7.53 7.09
N ASN A 52 -8.56 -7.67 7.07
CA ASN A 52 -9.45 -7.15 8.11
C ASN A 52 -9.53 -8.15 9.28
N HIS A 53 -8.42 -8.26 10.00
CA HIS A 53 -8.23 -9.20 11.09
C HIS A 53 -9.26 -9.01 12.22
N GLY A 54 -9.67 -7.77 12.49
CA GLY A 54 -10.68 -7.46 13.51
C GLY A 54 -12.03 -8.09 13.20
N GLU A 55 -12.54 -7.91 11.97
CA GLU A 55 -13.81 -8.51 11.55
C GLU A 55 -13.70 -10.03 11.36
N SER A 56 -12.53 -10.50 10.91
CA SER A 56 -12.21 -11.93 10.85
C SER A 56 -12.38 -12.62 12.20
N VAL A 57 -11.80 -12.05 13.27
CA VAL A 57 -11.94 -12.58 14.63
C VAL A 57 -13.40 -12.62 15.07
N ARG A 58 -14.19 -11.57 14.81
CA ARG A 58 -15.62 -11.55 15.17
C ARG A 58 -16.40 -12.66 14.45
N CYS A 59 -16.10 -12.90 13.18
CA CYS A 59 -16.71 -13.98 12.42
C CYS A 59 -16.36 -15.36 13.00
N PHE A 60 -15.09 -15.58 13.36
CA PHE A 60 -14.67 -16.84 13.97
C PHE A 60 -15.25 -17.03 15.38
N GLU A 61 -15.37 -15.98 16.18
CA GLU A 61 -16.08 -16.03 17.47
C GLU A 61 -17.55 -16.39 17.30
N ARG A 62 -18.20 -15.85 16.27
CA ARG A 62 -19.57 -16.21 15.93
C ARG A 62 -19.68 -17.68 15.51
N ALA A 63 -18.74 -18.17 14.69
CA ALA A 63 -18.69 -19.58 14.31
C ALA A 63 -18.48 -20.49 15.54
N ALA A 64 -17.57 -20.14 16.44
CA ALA A 64 -17.31 -20.89 17.67
C ALA A 64 -18.50 -20.87 18.65
N ALA A 65 -19.28 -19.79 18.68
CA ALA A 65 -20.50 -19.73 19.49
C ALA A 65 -21.62 -20.64 18.93
N LEU A 66 -21.67 -20.83 17.61
CA LEU A 66 -22.66 -21.68 16.93
C LEU A 66 -22.29 -23.16 16.96
N ASP A 67 -21.00 -23.48 16.94
CA ASP A 67 -20.48 -24.83 17.11
C ASP A 67 -19.17 -24.80 17.92
N PRO A 68 -19.22 -24.96 19.25
CA PRO A 68 -18.04 -24.95 20.11
C PRO A 68 -17.05 -26.09 19.81
N ALA A 69 -17.49 -27.16 19.12
CA ALA A 69 -16.62 -28.25 18.70
C ALA A 69 -15.91 -27.98 17.37
N CYS A 70 -16.28 -26.90 16.65
CA CYS A 70 -15.59 -26.49 15.43
C CYS A 70 -14.19 -25.98 15.74
N VAL A 71 -13.22 -26.89 15.60
CA VAL A 71 -11.79 -26.64 15.84
C VAL A 71 -11.28 -25.46 15.02
N MET A 72 -11.69 -25.38 13.75
CA MET A 72 -11.23 -24.34 12.84
C MET A 72 -11.75 -22.94 13.19
N ALA A 73 -12.87 -22.82 13.90
CA ALA A 73 -13.33 -21.53 14.43
C ALA A 73 -12.39 -21.02 15.53
N SER A 74 -11.98 -21.88 16.47
CA SER A 74 -11.00 -21.50 17.49
C SER A 74 -9.60 -21.26 16.92
N TRP A 75 -9.19 -22.07 15.93
CA TRP A 75 -7.96 -21.82 15.16
C TRP A 75 -7.98 -20.45 14.47
N GLY A 76 -9.09 -20.09 13.82
CA GLY A 76 -9.24 -18.84 13.09
C GLY A 76 -9.12 -17.61 13.99
N ILE A 77 -9.66 -17.67 15.21
CA ILE A 77 -9.46 -16.62 16.21
C ILE A 77 -7.98 -16.41 16.47
N ALA A 78 -7.22 -17.48 16.73
CA ALA A 78 -5.78 -17.36 16.95
C ALA A 78 -5.10 -16.80 15.70
N PHE A 79 -5.30 -17.42 14.53
CA PHE A 79 -4.67 -17.04 13.27
C PHE A 79 -4.79 -15.53 13.00
N SER A 80 -6.02 -15.01 13.11
CA SER A 80 -6.31 -13.60 12.82
C SER A 80 -5.82 -12.62 13.90
N LEU A 81 -5.52 -13.09 15.11
CA LEU A 81 -4.88 -12.24 16.14
C LEU A 81 -3.36 -12.15 15.96
N GLY A 82 -2.76 -13.08 15.23
CA GLY A 82 -1.32 -13.09 14.97
C GLY A 82 -0.85 -11.94 14.06
N PRO A 83 0.47 -11.86 13.83
CA PRO A 83 1.05 -10.90 12.89
C PRO A 83 0.60 -11.23 11.47
N ASN A 84 0.76 -10.28 10.57
CA ASN A 84 0.67 -10.50 9.12
C ASN A 84 1.79 -9.73 8.42
N TYR A 85 1.83 -9.84 7.09
CA TYR A 85 2.83 -9.18 6.25
C TYR A 85 2.97 -7.67 6.52
N ASN A 86 1.86 -6.98 6.83
CA ASN A 86 1.82 -5.53 7.05
C ASN A 86 1.90 -5.14 8.54
N LYS A 87 1.63 -6.07 9.46
CA LYS A 87 1.77 -5.87 10.91
C LYS A 87 2.63 -7.00 11.50
N PRO A 88 3.97 -6.95 11.33
CA PRO A 88 4.87 -7.94 11.91
C PRO A 88 4.94 -7.79 13.43
N TRP A 89 5.43 -8.83 14.13
CA TRP A 89 5.54 -8.85 15.60
C TRP A 89 6.23 -7.63 16.22
N GLY A 90 7.18 -7.01 15.52
CA GLY A 90 7.90 -5.83 16.01
C GLY A 90 7.07 -4.55 16.11
N VAL A 91 5.87 -4.52 15.52
CA VAL A 91 4.96 -3.36 15.49
C VAL A 91 3.92 -3.42 16.62
N PHE A 92 3.73 -4.57 17.26
CA PHE A 92 2.84 -4.68 18.42
C PHE A 92 3.51 -4.01 19.63
N ASP A 93 2.77 -3.11 20.29
CA ASP A 93 3.21 -2.57 21.58
C ASP A 93 3.16 -3.66 22.67
N ASP A 94 3.83 -3.41 23.80
CA ASP A 94 4.03 -4.44 24.82
C ASP A 94 2.69 -4.92 25.45
N ASP A 95 1.72 -4.02 25.64
CA ASP A 95 0.41 -4.34 26.22
C ASP A 95 -0.47 -5.10 25.21
N GLU A 96 -0.50 -4.63 23.95
CA GLU A 96 -1.17 -5.31 22.86
C GLU A 96 -0.64 -6.73 22.70
N LEU A 97 0.69 -6.89 22.69
CA LEU A 97 1.34 -8.17 22.48
C LEU A 97 1.01 -9.18 23.57
N VAL A 98 0.99 -8.76 24.84
CA VAL A 98 0.57 -9.63 25.95
C VAL A 98 -0.86 -10.10 25.77
N ALA A 99 -1.79 -9.18 25.48
CA ALA A 99 -3.20 -9.49 25.28
C ALA A 99 -3.45 -10.45 24.10
N ILE A 100 -2.77 -10.20 22.97
CA ILE A 100 -2.86 -11.01 21.75
C ILE A 100 -2.33 -12.41 21.98
N VAL A 101 -1.16 -12.56 22.59
CA VAL A 101 -0.55 -13.88 22.85
C VAL A 101 -1.42 -14.70 23.80
N ASP A 102 -1.92 -14.09 24.88
CA ASP A 102 -2.77 -14.75 25.86
C ASP A 102 -4.11 -15.21 25.25
N ARG A 103 -4.78 -14.33 24.48
CA ARG A 103 -6.03 -14.67 23.78
C ARG A 103 -5.83 -15.76 22.73
N SER A 104 -4.74 -15.70 21.95
CA SER A 104 -4.42 -16.68 20.92
C SER A 104 -4.11 -18.05 21.51
N ARG A 105 -3.34 -18.12 22.60
CA ARG A 105 -3.06 -19.38 23.32
C ARG A 105 -4.33 -20.02 23.86
N ARG A 106 -5.25 -19.23 24.44
CA ARG A 106 -6.56 -19.76 24.88
C ARG A 106 -7.38 -20.34 23.74
N ALA A 107 -7.38 -19.67 22.58
CA ALA A 107 -8.09 -20.16 21.41
C ALA A 107 -7.46 -21.46 20.87
N LEU A 108 -6.13 -21.53 20.81
CA LEU A 108 -5.41 -22.74 20.40
C LEU A 108 -5.57 -23.91 21.37
N ALA A 109 -5.65 -23.66 22.69
CA ALA A 109 -5.94 -24.71 23.66
C ALA A 109 -7.32 -25.34 23.39
N ARG A 110 -8.36 -24.52 23.18
CA ARG A 110 -9.69 -25.01 22.82
C ARG A 110 -9.71 -25.78 21.49
N ALA A 111 -8.95 -25.31 20.50
CA ALA A 111 -8.81 -26.01 19.23
C ALA A 111 -8.12 -27.38 19.42
N ALA A 112 -7.06 -27.44 20.23
CA ALA A 112 -6.34 -28.67 20.51
C ALA A 112 -7.19 -29.70 21.28
N ASP A 113 -7.99 -29.26 22.27
CA ASP A 113 -8.87 -30.13 23.05
C ASP A 113 -9.88 -30.89 22.18
N ASN A 114 -10.29 -30.29 21.05
CA ASN A 114 -11.25 -30.87 20.10
C ASN A 114 -10.59 -31.43 18.83
N ALA A 115 -9.27 -31.31 18.65
CA ALA A 115 -8.59 -31.63 17.39
C ALA A 115 -8.76 -33.10 16.97
N SER A 116 -8.83 -34.04 17.93
CA SER A 116 -8.91 -35.47 17.63
C SER A 116 -10.13 -35.90 16.80
N SER A 117 -11.21 -35.11 16.80
CA SER A 117 -12.42 -35.36 16.00
C SER A 117 -12.47 -34.58 14.68
N ALA A 118 -11.49 -33.72 14.41
CA ALA A 118 -11.41 -32.89 13.22
C ALA A 118 -10.78 -33.64 12.03
N ALA A 119 -10.95 -33.12 10.81
CA ALA A 119 -10.28 -33.67 9.63
C ALA A 119 -8.74 -33.61 9.75
N PRO A 120 -7.98 -34.51 9.11
CA PRO A 120 -6.52 -34.54 9.23
C PRO A 120 -5.81 -33.22 8.90
N VAL A 121 -6.30 -32.48 7.90
CA VAL A 121 -5.75 -31.16 7.53
C VAL A 121 -5.98 -30.12 8.63
N GLU A 122 -7.13 -30.14 9.30
CA GLU A 122 -7.47 -29.23 10.40
C GLU A 122 -6.59 -29.52 11.62
N GLN A 123 -6.38 -30.79 11.94
CA GLN A 123 -5.45 -31.21 13.01
C GLN A 123 -4.03 -30.70 12.75
N ALA A 124 -3.56 -30.83 11.51
CA ALA A 124 -2.23 -30.37 11.11
C ALA A 124 -2.09 -28.85 11.18
N LEU A 125 -3.12 -28.09 10.76
CA LEU A 125 -3.15 -26.63 10.84
C LEU A 125 -3.16 -26.12 12.28
N VAL A 126 -3.89 -26.78 13.19
CA VAL A 126 -3.87 -26.47 14.63
C VAL A 126 -2.50 -26.73 15.22
N ALA A 127 -1.91 -27.89 14.94
CA ALA A 127 -0.58 -28.22 15.42
C ALA A 127 0.48 -27.22 14.93
N ALA A 128 0.42 -26.82 13.66
CA ALA A 128 1.35 -25.84 13.12
C ALA A 128 1.20 -24.46 13.76
N LEU A 129 -0.03 -23.96 13.94
CA LEU A 129 -0.28 -22.62 14.46
C LEU A 129 0.18 -22.43 15.92
N GLN A 130 0.34 -23.52 16.69
CA GLN A 130 0.95 -23.46 18.03
C GLN A 130 2.36 -22.86 18.01
N HIS A 131 3.13 -23.06 16.93
CA HIS A 131 4.48 -22.52 16.77
C HIS A 131 4.52 -21.02 16.45
N ARG A 132 3.38 -20.40 16.11
CA ARG A 132 3.32 -18.96 15.82
C ARG A 132 3.40 -18.11 17.10
N TYR A 133 3.10 -18.70 18.26
CA TYR A 133 3.08 -18.00 19.54
C TYR A 133 4.15 -18.55 20.49
N PRO A 134 4.81 -17.70 21.29
CA PRO A 134 5.80 -18.15 22.25
C PRO A 134 5.20 -19.14 23.28
N HIS A 135 6.04 -19.91 23.96
CA HIS A 135 5.68 -20.67 25.17
C HIS A 135 6.22 -19.96 26.44
N GLY A 136 5.37 -19.74 27.47
CA GLY A 136 5.77 -19.14 28.77
C GLY A 136 5.66 -17.60 28.88
N ASN A 137 6.18 -17.03 29.99
CA ASN A 137 6.32 -15.58 30.25
C ASN A 137 7.47 -15.00 29.43
N ALA A 138 7.44 -15.23 28.12
CA ALA A 138 8.41 -14.64 27.22
C ALA A 138 8.17 -13.13 27.21
N THR A 139 9.07 -12.38 27.85
CA THR A 139 9.39 -11.04 27.36
C THR A 139 9.67 -11.21 25.87
N PRO A 140 8.92 -10.55 24.99
CA PRO A 140 9.14 -10.64 23.56
C PRO A 140 10.58 -10.27 23.27
N ALA A 141 11.43 -11.25 22.98
CA ALA A 141 12.63 -10.95 22.21
C ALA A 141 12.07 -10.49 20.86
N LYS A 142 11.90 -9.17 20.68
CA LYS A 142 11.37 -8.52 19.48
C LYS A 142 12.14 -9.06 18.27
N GLY A 143 11.62 -10.09 17.62
CA GLY A 143 12.41 -10.87 16.68
C GLY A 143 11.62 -11.94 15.94
N TYR A 144 12.02 -12.17 14.70
CA TYR A 144 11.52 -13.14 13.73
C TYR A 144 11.61 -14.62 14.15
N VAL A 145 12.01 -14.90 15.39
CA VAL A 145 12.25 -16.27 15.89
C VAL A 145 10.98 -17.11 15.79
N TRP A 146 9.81 -16.53 16.11
CA TRP A 146 8.52 -17.25 16.07
C TRP A 146 8.04 -17.54 14.64
N ASN A 147 8.34 -16.65 13.69
CA ASN A 147 7.95 -16.87 12.30
C ASN A 147 8.71 -18.05 11.68
N ARG A 148 9.96 -18.32 12.13
CA ARG A 148 10.75 -19.46 11.64
C ARG A 148 10.15 -20.81 12.01
N GLU A 149 9.73 -20.96 13.27
CA GLU A 149 9.13 -22.22 13.73
C GLU A 149 7.77 -22.45 13.09
N TYR A 150 6.95 -21.40 13.00
CA TYR A 150 5.66 -21.48 12.30
C TYR A 150 5.81 -21.79 10.81
N ALA A 151 6.73 -21.12 10.11
CA ALA A 151 7.03 -21.40 8.71
C ALA A 151 7.48 -22.83 8.48
N ALA A 152 8.36 -23.37 9.33
CA ALA A 152 8.81 -24.75 9.25
C ALA A 152 7.67 -25.75 9.52
N ALA A 153 6.78 -25.45 10.48
CA ALA A 153 5.62 -26.29 10.74
C ALA A 153 4.63 -26.27 9.56
N MET A 154 4.34 -25.08 9.01
CA MET A 154 3.47 -24.94 7.84
C MET A 154 4.06 -25.59 6.58
N GLU A 155 5.37 -25.61 6.42
CA GLU A 155 6.03 -26.35 5.34
C GLU A 155 5.71 -27.85 5.41
N ALA A 156 5.75 -28.43 6.61
CA ALA A 156 5.38 -29.84 6.81
C ALA A 156 3.90 -30.10 6.48
N VAL A 157 3.01 -29.16 6.84
CA VAL A 157 1.58 -29.24 6.47
C VAL A 157 1.41 -29.15 4.96
N HIS A 158 2.04 -28.18 4.28
CA HIS A 158 1.95 -28.03 2.83
C HIS A 158 2.48 -29.25 2.08
N ARG A 159 3.58 -29.87 2.55
CA ARG A 159 4.08 -31.12 1.97
C ARG A 159 3.11 -32.29 2.13
N THR A 160 2.32 -32.30 3.21
CA THR A 160 1.32 -33.35 3.48
C THR A 160 0.03 -33.12 2.68
N PHE A 161 -0.36 -31.87 2.48
CA PHE A 161 -1.57 -31.45 1.75
C PHE A 161 -1.22 -30.50 0.59
N PRO A 162 -0.39 -30.91 -0.39
CA PRO A 162 0.14 -30.01 -1.42
C PRO A 162 -0.90 -29.56 -2.46
N ASP A 163 -2.11 -30.12 -2.38
CA ASP A 163 -3.21 -29.89 -3.31
C ASP A 163 -4.34 -29.07 -2.69
N ASP A 164 -4.25 -28.72 -1.40
CA ASP A 164 -5.17 -27.82 -0.72
C ASP A 164 -4.72 -26.36 -0.96
N PRO A 165 -5.55 -25.53 -1.65
CA PRO A 165 -5.18 -24.16 -1.99
C PRO A 165 -5.11 -23.24 -0.76
N ASP A 166 -5.95 -23.45 0.26
CA ASP A 166 -5.87 -22.67 1.50
C ASP A 166 -4.61 -23.02 2.28
N VAL A 167 -4.23 -24.31 2.33
CA VAL A 167 -2.95 -24.72 2.95
C VAL A 167 -1.78 -24.06 2.23
N SER A 168 -1.85 -23.97 0.90
CA SER A 168 -0.82 -23.28 0.10
C SER A 168 -0.76 -21.79 0.44
N ALA A 169 -1.91 -21.11 0.54
CA ALA A 169 -1.98 -19.70 0.94
C ALA A 169 -1.43 -19.47 2.36
N LEU A 170 -1.83 -20.30 3.32
CA LEU A 170 -1.36 -20.21 4.71
C LEU A 170 0.14 -20.51 4.86
N TYR A 171 0.66 -21.44 4.06
CA TYR A 171 2.09 -21.71 4.01
C TYR A 171 2.87 -20.52 3.44
N VAL A 172 2.37 -19.92 2.36
CA VAL A 172 2.96 -18.73 1.74
C VAL A 172 2.94 -17.54 2.69
N ASP A 173 1.82 -17.29 3.39
CA ASP A 173 1.75 -16.29 4.48
C ASP A 173 2.88 -16.51 5.49
N ALA A 174 3.02 -17.74 5.99
CA ALA A 174 4.02 -18.07 7.00
C ALA A 174 5.47 -17.78 6.55
N ILE A 175 5.82 -18.11 5.29
CA ILE A 175 7.18 -17.87 4.78
C ILE A 175 7.42 -16.42 4.35
N MET A 176 6.41 -15.68 3.87
CA MET A 176 6.54 -14.25 3.57
C MET A 176 6.79 -13.45 4.85
N ASN A 177 6.17 -13.84 5.97
CA ASN A 177 6.39 -13.24 7.29
C ASN A 177 7.83 -13.46 7.83
N LEU A 178 8.70 -14.25 7.18
CA LEU A 178 10.11 -14.36 7.56
C LEU A 178 10.90 -13.10 7.21
N THR A 179 10.52 -12.42 6.14
CA THR A 179 11.18 -11.24 5.57
C THR A 179 10.12 -10.28 4.99
N PRO A 180 9.20 -9.76 5.83
CA PRO A 180 8.15 -8.84 5.36
C PRO A 180 8.79 -7.62 4.70
N TRP A 181 8.24 -7.18 3.56
CA TRP A 181 8.76 -6.07 2.74
C TRP A 181 10.19 -6.24 2.22
N GLN A 182 10.71 -7.47 2.28
CA GLN A 182 12.06 -7.83 1.85
C GLN A 182 12.01 -9.16 1.09
N LEU A 183 11.09 -9.29 0.14
CA LEU A 183 10.95 -10.51 -0.68
C LEU A 183 11.90 -10.50 -1.89
N TRP A 184 12.18 -9.32 -2.44
CA TRP A 184 13.13 -9.12 -3.52
C TRP A 184 14.14 -8.05 -3.13
N ASP A 185 15.39 -8.21 -3.57
CA ASP A 185 16.37 -7.14 -3.51
C ASP A 185 16.10 -6.19 -4.67
N LEU A 186 15.73 -4.95 -4.40
CA LEU A 186 15.27 -4.02 -5.45
C LEU A 186 16.35 -3.71 -6.50
N ARG A 187 17.63 -3.68 -6.10
CA ARG A 187 18.74 -3.28 -6.98
C ARG A 187 19.13 -4.39 -7.94
N THR A 188 19.26 -5.60 -7.45
CA THR A 188 19.63 -6.78 -8.24
C THR A 188 18.41 -7.43 -8.88
N GLY A 189 17.25 -7.30 -8.22
CA GLY A 189 15.99 -7.94 -8.56
C GLY A 189 16.00 -9.46 -8.39
N GLU A 190 16.98 -9.97 -7.65
CA GLU A 190 17.03 -11.35 -7.18
C GLU A 190 16.25 -11.48 -5.86
N PRO A 191 15.89 -12.71 -5.42
CA PRO A 191 15.35 -12.93 -4.08
C PRO A 191 16.23 -12.30 -3.00
N ALA A 192 15.62 -11.57 -2.07
CA ALA A 192 16.36 -10.94 -0.99
C ALA A 192 17.01 -11.98 -0.07
N LYS A 193 18.09 -11.59 0.62
CA LYS A 193 18.82 -12.49 1.52
C LYS A 193 17.90 -13.02 2.63
N GLY A 194 17.73 -14.33 2.67
CA GLY A 194 16.92 -15.01 3.69
C GLY A 194 15.44 -15.14 3.34
N ALA A 195 14.99 -14.53 2.24
CA ALA A 195 13.64 -14.69 1.74
C ALA A 195 13.46 -16.03 1.02
N ARG A 196 12.30 -16.68 1.21
CA ARG A 196 11.90 -17.92 0.52
C ARG A 196 11.08 -17.63 -0.74
N THR A 197 11.44 -16.57 -1.46
CA THR A 197 10.63 -15.95 -2.54
C THR A 197 10.29 -16.90 -3.68
N LEU A 198 11.27 -17.65 -4.19
CA LEU A 198 11.03 -18.57 -5.31
C LEU A 198 10.17 -19.77 -4.90
N GLU A 199 10.24 -20.16 -3.64
CA GLU A 199 9.40 -21.22 -3.08
C GLU A 199 7.96 -20.75 -2.87
N ALA A 200 7.78 -19.55 -2.32
CA ALA A 200 6.47 -18.88 -2.26
C ALA A 200 5.84 -18.78 -3.65
N LYS A 201 6.63 -18.32 -4.64
CA LYS A 201 6.18 -18.21 -6.03
C LYS A 201 5.71 -19.55 -6.58
N ALA A 202 6.48 -20.62 -6.39
CA ALA A 202 6.12 -21.94 -6.89
C ALA A 202 4.86 -22.51 -6.23
N ALA A 203 4.68 -22.30 -4.91
CA ALA A 203 3.48 -22.74 -4.18
C ALA A 203 2.23 -21.97 -4.67
N LEU A 204 2.34 -20.65 -4.84
CA LEU A 204 1.26 -19.81 -5.36
C LEU A 204 0.85 -20.19 -6.78
N GLU A 205 1.83 -20.32 -7.70
CA GLU A 205 1.53 -20.68 -9.10
C GLU A 205 0.90 -22.06 -9.23
N ARG A 206 1.36 -23.03 -8.43
CA ARG A 206 0.71 -24.34 -8.33
C ARG A 206 -0.71 -24.24 -7.80
N GLY A 207 -0.93 -23.47 -6.72
CA GLY A 207 -2.27 -23.25 -6.16
C GLY A 207 -3.22 -22.61 -7.15
N LEU A 208 -2.81 -21.52 -7.79
CA LEU A 208 -3.60 -20.78 -8.78
C LEU A 208 -3.89 -21.59 -10.05
N SER A 209 -3.04 -22.55 -10.41
CA SER A 209 -3.33 -23.46 -11.53
C SER A 209 -4.53 -24.40 -11.25
N ARG A 210 -4.89 -24.57 -9.98
CA ARG A 210 -6.01 -25.41 -9.52
C ARG A 210 -7.24 -24.59 -9.18
N ASP A 211 -7.03 -23.49 -8.46
CA ASP A 211 -8.06 -22.54 -8.12
C ASP A 211 -7.63 -21.12 -8.53
N PRO A 212 -7.93 -20.71 -9.78
CA PRO A 212 -7.51 -19.42 -10.31
C PRO A 212 -8.26 -18.24 -9.68
N LEU A 213 -9.31 -18.49 -8.88
CA LEU A 213 -10.13 -17.49 -8.20
C LEU A 213 -10.02 -17.60 -6.68
N HIS A 214 -8.94 -18.17 -6.15
CA HIS A 214 -8.73 -18.25 -4.70
C HIS A 214 -8.24 -16.90 -4.13
N PRO A 215 -9.03 -16.20 -3.30
CA PRO A 215 -8.72 -14.83 -2.88
C PRO A 215 -7.38 -14.72 -2.15
N GLY A 216 -7.08 -15.65 -1.24
CA GLY A 216 -5.81 -15.65 -0.50
C GLY A 216 -4.57 -15.92 -1.36
N LEU A 217 -4.69 -16.71 -2.44
CA LEU A 217 -3.55 -16.99 -3.32
C LEU A 217 -3.31 -15.81 -4.27
N LEU A 218 -4.38 -15.24 -4.81
CA LEU A 218 -4.32 -14.06 -5.66
C LEU A 218 -3.71 -12.88 -4.91
N HIS A 219 -4.18 -12.62 -3.68
CA HIS A 219 -3.67 -11.57 -2.81
C HIS A 219 -2.16 -11.72 -2.56
N LEU A 220 -1.73 -12.87 -2.06
CA LEU A 220 -0.32 -13.10 -1.72
C LEU A 220 0.59 -13.11 -2.95
N TYR A 221 0.09 -13.51 -4.13
CA TYR A 221 0.86 -13.45 -5.38
C TYR A 221 1.09 -12.02 -5.85
N ILE A 222 0.13 -11.13 -5.65
CA ILE A 222 0.33 -9.70 -5.93
C ILE A 222 1.43 -9.14 -5.02
N HIS A 223 1.33 -9.33 -3.70
CA HIS A 223 2.35 -8.89 -2.75
C HIS A 223 3.73 -9.50 -3.02
N LEU A 224 3.78 -10.76 -3.46
CA LEU A 224 5.04 -11.37 -3.81
C LEU A 224 5.67 -10.69 -5.05
N MET A 225 4.87 -10.28 -6.02
CA MET A 225 5.36 -9.86 -7.33
C MET A 225 5.54 -8.35 -7.47
N GLU A 226 4.94 -7.53 -6.61
CA GLU A 226 5.06 -6.05 -6.63
C GLU A 226 6.52 -5.57 -6.54
N MET A 227 7.32 -6.16 -5.67
CA MET A 227 8.76 -5.84 -5.54
C MET A 227 9.65 -6.43 -6.66
N SER A 228 9.12 -7.27 -7.53
CA SER A 228 9.93 -8.05 -8.48
C SER A 228 10.40 -7.21 -9.67
N ARG A 229 11.36 -7.74 -10.46
CA ARG A 229 11.73 -7.13 -11.75
C ARG A 229 10.65 -7.23 -12.82
N ARG A 230 9.64 -8.08 -12.61
CA ARG A 230 8.63 -8.41 -13.61
C ARG A 230 7.23 -8.49 -12.98
N PRO A 231 6.72 -7.38 -12.39
CA PRO A 231 5.38 -7.35 -11.81
C PRO A 231 4.30 -7.74 -12.83
N GLU A 232 4.57 -7.57 -14.12
CA GLU A 232 3.65 -7.89 -15.23
C GLU A 232 3.23 -9.37 -15.25
N LEU A 233 4.04 -10.27 -14.67
CA LEU A 233 3.74 -11.70 -14.60
C LEU A 233 2.50 -12.00 -13.73
N ALA A 234 2.17 -11.11 -12.79
CA ALA A 234 1.01 -11.28 -11.90
C ALA A 234 -0.24 -10.50 -12.35
N MET A 235 -0.22 -9.85 -13.52
CA MET A 235 -1.37 -9.06 -14.00
C MET A 235 -2.64 -9.89 -14.18
N ALA A 236 -2.53 -11.15 -14.62
CA ALA A 236 -3.69 -12.04 -14.72
C ALA A 236 -4.30 -12.36 -13.34
N ALA A 237 -3.45 -12.49 -12.30
CA ALA A 237 -3.93 -12.67 -10.93
C ALA A 237 -4.61 -11.40 -10.39
N ALA A 238 -4.01 -10.23 -10.65
CA ALA A 238 -4.64 -8.95 -10.33
C ALA A 238 -6.01 -8.80 -10.98
N ASP A 239 -6.15 -9.13 -12.27
CA ASP A 239 -7.43 -9.06 -12.97
C ASP A 239 -8.46 -10.08 -12.43
N ASN A 240 -8.04 -11.27 -12.02
CA ASN A 240 -8.91 -12.26 -11.39
C ASN A 240 -9.41 -11.85 -9.99
N LEU A 241 -8.64 -11.03 -9.26
CA LEU A 241 -9.01 -10.59 -7.92
C LEU A 241 -10.04 -9.44 -7.93
N ARG A 242 -10.07 -8.64 -9.00
CA ARG A 242 -10.95 -7.46 -9.09
C ARG A 242 -12.42 -7.86 -8.96
N GLY A 243 -13.10 -7.33 -7.94
CA GLY A 243 -14.51 -7.59 -7.68
C GLY A 243 -14.84 -9.01 -7.21
N LEU A 244 -13.83 -9.86 -6.95
CA LEU A 244 -14.04 -11.23 -6.49
C LEU A 244 -14.66 -11.27 -5.09
N VAL A 245 -14.28 -10.31 -4.23
CA VAL A 245 -14.79 -10.13 -2.86
C VAL A 245 -15.30 -8.68 -2.73
N PRO A 246 -16.53 -8.39 -3.18
CA PRO A 246 -16.99 -7.02 -3.44
C PRO A 246 -16.90 -6.05 -2.27
N ASP A 247 -17.18 -6.52 -1.04
CA ASP A 247 -17.18 -5.68 0.16
C ASP A 247 -15.87 -5.73 0.97
N ALA A 248 -14.84 -6.40 0.45
CA ALA A 248 -13.49 -6.33 1.02
C ALA A 248 -12.68 -5.22 0.32
N GLY A 249 -12.61 -4.03 0.92
CA GLY A 249 -11.89 -2.88 0.37
C GLY A 249 -10.46 -3.23 -0.02
N HIS A 250 -9.69 -3.78 0.92
CA HIS A 250 -8.30 -4.18 0.68
C HIS A 250 -8.14 -5.15 -0.52
N LEU A 251 -9.00 -6.17 -0.70
CA LEU A 251 -8.88 -7.08 -1.86
C LEU A 251 -9.22 -6.41 -3.18
N ASN A 252 -10.12 -5.42 -3.20
CA ASN A 252 -10.38 -4.61 -4.40
C ASN A 252 -9.22 -3.65 -4.71
N HIS A 253 -8.50 -3.22 -3.67
CA HIS A 253 -7.33 -2.38 -3.78
C HIS A 253 -6.09 -3.14 -4.29
N MET A 254 -5.85 -4.37 -3.82
CA MET A 254 -4.63 -5.13 -4.09
C MET A 254 -4.14 -5.13 -5.54
N PRO A 255 -5.00 -5.33 -6.58
CA PRO A 255 -4.58 -5.25 -7.98
C PRO A 255 -3.82 -3.97 -8.34
N THR A 256 -4.05 -2.88 -7.60
CA THR A 256 -3.49 -1.56 -7.89
C THR A 256 -2.01 -1.42 -7.56
N HIS A 257 -1.44 -2.28 -6.70
CA HIS A 257 0.00 -2.41 -6.51
C HIS A 257 0.72 -2.71 -7.84
N LEU A 258 0.17 -3.62 -8.66
CA LEU A 258 0.74 -3.91 -9.98
C LEU A 258 0.38 -2.84 -11.02
N ASP A 259 -0.83 -2.27 -10.95
CA ASP A 259 -1.26 -1.24 -11.90
C ASP A 259 -0.33 -0.03 -11.87
N ILE A 260 0.04 0.48 -10.69
CA ILE A 260 0.91 1.65 -10.60
C ILE A 260 2.33 1.36 -11.10
N LEU A 261 2.87 0.16 -10.79
CA LEU A 261 4.18 -0.26 -11.26
C LEU A 261 4.19 -0.44 -12.78
N CYS A 262 3.09 -0.90 -13.37
CA CYS A 262 2.94 -1.08 -14.81
C CYS A 262 2.49 0.19 -15.55
N GLY A 263 2.18 1.27 -14.83
CA GLY A 263 1.75 2.54 -15.40
C GLY A 263 0.29 2.58 -15.86
N ASP A 264 -0.58 1.71 -15.35
CA ASP A 264 -2.04 1.78 -15.59
C ASP A 264 -2.75 2.55 -14.47
N TYR A 265 -2.43 3.85 -14.37
CA TYR A 265 -3.01 4.73 -13.34
C TYR A 265 -4.54 4.82 -13.41
N ARG A 266 -5.13 4.64 -14.59
CA ARG A 266 -6.59 4.66 -14.76
C ARG A 266 -7.25 3.45 -14.08
N ARG A 267 -6.68 2.24 -14.23
CA ARG A 267 -7.17 1.06 -13.48
C ARG A 267 -6.93 1.18 -11.99
N ALA A 268 -5.79 1.76 -11.60
CA ALA A 268 -5.49 2.02 -10.20
C ALA A 268 -6.55 2.93 -9.55
N ILE A 269 -6.89 4.07 -10.19
CA ILE A 269 -7.97 4.97 -9.72
C ILE A 269 -9.30 4.22 -9.63
N ALA A 270 -9.70 3.52 -10.70
CA ALA A 270 -11.00 2.86 -10.75
C ALA A 270 -11.17 1.76 -9.69
N SER A 271 -10.11 1.02 -9.37
CA SER A 271 -10.18 -0.07 -8.38
C SER A 271 -10.13 0.47 -6.97
N ASN A 272 -9.32 1.50 -6.71
CA ASN A 272 -9.32 2.17 -5.42
C ASN A 272 -10.64 2.89 -5.11
N LEU A 273 -11.30 3.50 -6.09
CA LEU A 273 -12.64 4.07 -5.85
C LEU A 273 -13.67 3.00 -5.46
N ARG A 274 -13.55 1.77 -5.96
CA ARG A 274 -14.39 0.64 -5.52
C ARG A 274 -14.01 0.16 -4.12
N ALA A 275 -12.72 0.10 -3.83
CA ALA A 275 -12.18 -0.28 -2.53
C ALA A 275 -12.66 0.69 -1.43
N ILE A 276 -12.52 1.99 -1.68
CA ILE A 276 -13.03 3.07 -0.83
C ILE A 276 -14.55 2.93 -0.61
N ALA A 277 -15.33 2.66 -1.67
CA ALA A 277 -16.77 2.49 -1.53
C ALA A 277 -17.15 1.26 -0.69
N ALA A 278 -16.37 0.18 -0.75
CA ALA A 278 -16.53 -1.00 0.12
C ALA A 278 -16.20 -0.65 1.57
N ASP A 279 -15.12 0.09 1.80
CA ASP A 279 -14.72 0.54 3.13
C ASP A 279 -15.71 1.54 3.75
N GLU A 280 -16.36 2.37 2.95
CA GLU A 280 -17.44 3.24 3.43
C GLU A 280 -18.64 2.43 3.93
N ARG A 281 -18.98 1.31 3.28
CA ARG A 281 -19.98 0.37 3.80
C ARG A 281 -19.54 -0.25 5.12
N PHE A 282 -18.26 -0.61 5.23
CA PHE A 282 -17.68 -1.11 6.47
C PHE A 282 -17.78 -0.09 7.61
N VAL A 283 -17.34 1.14 7.37
CA VAL A 283 -17.38 2.22 8.36
C VAL A 283 -18.81 2.58 8.77
N ALA A 284 -19.76 2.59 7.82
CA ALA A 284 -21.16 2.87 8.12
C ALA A 284 -21.77 1.87 9.11
N ARG A 285 -21.31 0.61 9.09
CA ARG A 285 -21.78 -0.45 9.99
C ARG A 285 -20.95 -0.56 11.27
N ASP A 286 -19.63 -0.57 11.16
CA ASP A 286 -18.69 -0.96 12.22
C ASP A 286 -17.89 0.20 12.82
N GLY A 287 -18.01 1.39 12.22
CA GLY A 287 -17.33 2.61 12.64
C GLY A 287 -15.85 2.67 12.25
N PRO A 288 -15.21 3.84 12.44
CA PRO A 288 -13.82 4.06 12.06
C PRO A 288 -12.82 3.73 13.19
N MET A 289 -13.26 3.42 14.41
CA MET A 289 -12.37 3.28 15.58
C MET A 289 -11.72 1.90 15.67
N ASN A 290 -10.94 1.55 14.65
CA ASN A 290 -10.25 0.26 14.55
C ASN A 290 -8.97 0.37 13.72
N PHE A 291 -8.09 -0.62 13.86
CA PHE A 291 -6.83 -0.71 13.12
C PHE A 291 -7.03 -0.81 11.60
N TYR A 292 -8.17 -1.33 11.13
CA TYR A 292 -8.47 -1.42 9.70
C TYR A 292 -8.49 -0.03 9.04
N SER A 293 -8.64 1.06 9.79
CA SER A 293 -8.44 2.44 9.31
C SER A 293 -7.11 2.68 8.60
N LEU A 294 -6.04 1.99 8.97
CA LEU A 294 -4.76 2.06 8.26
C LEU A 294 -4.90 1.57 6.81
N TYR A 295 -5.55 0.42 6.62
CA TYR A 295 -5.83 -0.13 5.28
C TYR A 295 -6.75 0.79 4.49
N ARG A 296 -7.79 1.34 5.13
CA ARG A 296 -8.68 2.30 4.46
C ARG A 296 -7.91 3.55 3.99
N CYS A 297 -6.98 4.07 4.80
CA CYS A 297 -6.13 5.20 4.40
C CYS A 297 -5.20 4.84 3.23
N HIS A 298 -4.72 3.61 3.18
CA HIS A 298 -3.90 3.10 2.08
C HIS A 298 -4.67 3.09 0.75
N ASP A 299 -5.95 2.71 0.75
CA ASP A 299 -6.81 2.77 -0.43
C ASP A 299 -6.99 4.20 -0.95
N TYR A 300 -7.18 5.17 -0.04
CA TYR A 300 -7.19 6.59 -0.41
C TYR A 300 -5.82 7.04 -0.95
N HIS A 301 -4.73 6.64 -0.30
CA HIS A 301 -3.37 7.02 -0.67
C HIS A 301 -3.03 6.60 -2.12
N PHE A 302 -3.35 5.36 -2.51
CA PHE A 302 -3.19 4.90 -3.89
C PHE A 302 -4.05 5.66 -4.89
N CYS A 303 -5.30 5.99 -4.55
CA CYS A 303 -6.15 6.77 -5.44
C CYS A 303 -5.57 8.17 -5.67
N ILE A 304 -5.09 8.84 -4.60
CA ILE A 304 -4.42 10.14 -4.69
C ILE A 304 -3.18 10.04 -5.59
N TYR A 305 -2.31 9.07 -5.32
CA TYR A 305 -1.07 8.86 -6.08
C TYR A 305 -1.35 8.60 -7.56
N ALA A 306 -2.25 7.66 -7.88
CA ALA A 306 -2.59 7.35 -9.26
C ALA A 306 -3.24 8.55 -9.98
N ALA A 307 -4.13 9.30 -9.31
CA ALA A 307 -4.73 10.50 -9.86
C ALA A 307 -3.71 11.61 -10.13
N MET A 308 -2.72 11.79 -9.24
CA MET A 308 -1.60 12.70 -9.48
C MET A 308 -0.84 12.31 -10.75
N PHE A 309 -0.53 11.03 -10.97
CA PHE A 309 0.25 10.55 -12.12
C PHE A 309 -0.55 10.50 -13.43
N ALA A 310 -1.87 10.41 -13.35
CA ALA A 310 -2.80 10.53 -14.47
C ALA A 310 -3.15 11.99 -14.83
N GLY A 311 -2.67 12.98 -14.07
CA GLY A 311 -3.03 14.38 -14.29
C GLY A 311 -4.49 14.70 -13.95
N GLN A 312 -5.09 13.98 -13.00
CA GLN A 312 -6.47 14.17 -12.54
C GLN A 312 -6.52 14.91 -11.19
N PHE A 313 -6.43 16.24 -11.25
CA PHE A 313 -6.47 17.12 -10.08
C PHE A 313 -7.74 16.99 -9.26
N ALA A 314 -8.91 16.95 -9.92
CA ALA A 314 -10.19 16.92 -9.21
C ALA A 314 -10.32 15.63 -8.39
N VAL A 315 -9.96 14.49 -8.99
CA VAL A 315 -9.97 13.18 -8.32
C VAL A 315 -8.97 13.17 -7.15
N ALA A 316 -7.75 13.65 -7.36
CA ALA A 316 -6.73 13.69 -6.31
C ALA A 316 -7.16 14.56 -5.11
N LEU A 317 -7.69 15.76 -5.36
CA LEU A 317 -8.11 16.69 -4.31
C LEU A 317 -9.34 16.20 -3.54
N GLU A 318 -10.35 15.66 -4.25
CA GLU A 318 -11.54 15.08 -3.62
C GLU A 318 -11.14 13.89 -2.73
N THR A 319 -10.28 13.00 -3.25
CA THR A 319 -9.81 11.82 -2.52
C THR A 319 -9.01 12.21 -1.27
N ALA A 320 -8.11 13.20 -1.37
CA ALA A 320 -7.39 13.74 -0.20
C ALA A 320 -8.33 14.31 0.85
N SER A 321 -9.40 15.01 0.44
CA SER A 321 -10.39 15.55 1.37
C SER A 321 -11.20 14.44 2.07
N ARG A 322 -11.51 13.36 1.37
CA ARG A 322 -12.17 12.17 1.96
C ARG A 322 -11.25 11.39 2.90
N LEU A 323 -9.97 11.29 2.58
CA LEU A 323 -8.95 10.71 3.47
C LEU A 323 -8.94 11.46 4.81
N GLU A 324 -8.82 12.78 4.78
CA GLU A 324 -8.80 13.59 5.99
C GLU A 324 -10.08 13.44 6.81
N ALA A 325 -11.24 13.45 6.15
CA ALA A 325 -12.54 13.28 6.81
C ALA A 325 -12.70 11.92 7.49
N THR A 326 -11.99 10.87 7.03
CA THR A 326 -12.08 9.54 7.64
C THR A 326 -11.19 9.34 8.87
N LEU A 327 -10.32 10.30 9.19
CA LEU A 327 -9.39 10.23 10.32
C LEU A 327 -9.79 11.24 11.41
N PRO A 328 -10.80 10.92 12.25
CA PRO A 328 -11.20 11.83 13.31
C PRO A 328 -10.08 11.96 14.34
N GLU A 329 -9.97 13.14 14.94
CA GLU A 329 -8.98 13.42 16.00
C GLU A 329 -9.03 12.40 17.15
N THR A 330 -10.23 11.93 17.51
CA THR A 330 -10.41 10.91 18.55
C THR A 330 -9.70 9.60 18.23
N LEU A 331 -9.55 9.25 16.95
CA LEU A 331 -8.78 8.09 16.52
C LEU A 331 -7.29 8.34 16.72
N LEU A 332 -6.79 9.50 16.31
CA LEU A 332 -5.37 9.85 16.44
C LEU A 332 -4.92 9.90 17.91
N ARG A 333 -5.81 10.31 18.82
CA ARG A 333 -5.53 10.36 20.26
C ARG A 333 -5.52 8.99 20.96
N VAL A 334 -5.74 7.88 20.26
CA VAL A 334 -5.57 6.53 20.84
C VAL A 334 -4.08 6.24 21.01
N GLU A 335 -3.67 5.96 22.25
CA GLU A 335 -2.26 5.75 22.64
C GLU A 335 -1.80 4.28 22.53
N SER A 336 -2.73 3.32 22.67
CA SER A 336 -2.44 1.89 22.46
C SER A 336 -3.58 1.21 21.67
N PRO A 337 -3.29 0.69 20.46
CA PRO A 337 -2.07 0.97 19.72
C PRO A 337 -1.89 2.47 19.41
N PRO A 338 -0.66 2.98 19.19
CA PRO A 338 -0.39 4.41 19.02
C PRO A 338 -0.86 4.89 17.63
N MET A 339 -2.14 5.24 17.50
CA MET A 339 -2.77 5.48 16.20
C MET A 339 -2.25 6.72 15.48
N ALA A 340 -1.88 7.78 16.20
CA ALA A 340 -1.25 8.95 15.57
C ALA A 340 0.06 8.58 14.86
N ASP A 341 0.82 7.64 15.41
CA ASP A 341 2.10 7.23 14.83
C ASP A 341 1.95 6.56 13.47
N TRP A 342 0.80 5.93 13.20
CA TRP A 342 0.55 5.23 11.94
C TRP A 342 -0.32 6.00 10.95
N LEU A 343 -1.13 6.95 11.43
CA LEU A 343 -2.18 7.58 10.63
C LEU A 343 -1.96 9.06 10.35
N GLU A 344 -1.29 9.79 11.23
CA GLU A 344 -1.23 11.25 11.09
C GLU A 344 -0.44 11.69 9.86
N GLY A 345 0.59 10.94 9.45
CA GLY A 345 1.35 11.24 8.23
C GLY A 345 0.49 11.26 6.96
N PHE A 346 -0.60 10.48 6.91
CA PHE A 346 -1.53 10.47 5.77
C PHE A 346 -2.33 11.77 5.64
N LEU A 347 -2.44 12.59 6.69
CA LEU A 347 -3.13 13.89 6.60
C LEU A 347 -2.32 14.93 5.79
N ALA A 348 -1.03 14.66 5.54
CA ALA A 348 -0.19 15.54 4.73
C ALA A 348 -0.38 15.37 3.21
N MET A 349 -1.15 14.38 2.74
CA MET A 349 -1.23 14.03 1.31
C MET A 349 -1.76 15.18 0.43
N ARG A 350 -2.61 16.07 0.98
CA ARG A 350 -3.09 17.27 0.26
C ARG A 350 -1.94 18.14 -0.24
N VAL A 351 -0.87 18.30 0.55
CA VAL A 351 0.27 19.15 0.18
C VAL A 351 0.90 18.70 -1.14
N HIS A 352 1.11 17.40 -1.29
CA HIS A 352 1.65 16.83 -2.53
C HIS A 352 0.74 17.06 -3.73
N VAL A 353 -0.58 16.92 -3.57
CA VAL A 353 -1.56 17.23 -4.63
C VAL A 353 -1.42 18.68 -5.06
N LEU A 354 -1.43 19.63 -4.12
CA LEU A 354 -1.37 21.05 -4.46
C LEU A 354 -0.05 21.41 -5.17
N ILE A 355 1.08 20.86 -4.74
CA ILE A 355 2.39 21.09 -5.37
C ILE A 355 2.43 20.51 -6.78
N ARG A 356 2.02 19.24 -6.97
CA ARG A 356 2.02 18.54 -8.25
C ARG A 356 1.25 19.28 -9.34
N PHE A 357 0.17 19.97 -8.94
CA PHE A 357 -0.71 20.71 -9.83
C PHE A 357 -0.48 22.23 -9.81
N GLY A 358 0.60 22.70 -9.17
CA GLY A 358 0.99 24.12 -9.17
C GLY A 358 -0.04 25.05 -8.53
N ARG A 359 -0.78 24.56 -7.53
CA ARG A 359 -1.84 25.29 -6.82
C ARG A 359 -1.25 26.20 -5.75
N TRP A 360 -0.38 27.11 -6.17
CA TRP A 360 0.42 27.96 -5.27
C TRP A 360 -0.43 28.86 -4.37
N GLN A 361 -1.54 29.40 -4.90
CA GLN A 361 -2.45 30.22 -4.10
C GLN A 361 -3.15 29.38 -3.02
N ASP A 362 -3.68 28.20 -3.38
CA ASP A 362 -4.31 27.29 -2.41
C ASP A 362 -3.32 26.90 -1.29
N ILE A 363 -2.03 26.75 -1.61
CA ILE A 363 -0.98 26.49 -0.62
C ILE A 363 -0.73 27.71 0.26
N ALA A 364 -0.68 28.91 -0.31
CA ALA A 364 -0.54 30.15 0.46
C ALA A 364 -1.69 30.31 1.47
N ASP A 365 -2.90 29.90 1.07
CA ASP A 365 -4.12 29.95 1.89
C ASP A 365 -4.29 28.75 2.83
N LEU A 366 -3.46 27.71 2.71
CA LEU A 366 -3.54 26.50 3.54
C LEU A 366 -3.42 26.83 5.02
N GLU A 367 -4.37 26.37 5.84
CA GLU A 367 -4.30 26.53 7.29
C GLU A 367 -3.30 25.54 7.90
N VAL A 368 -2.53 26.00 8.88
CA VAL A 368 -1.63 25.14 9.66
C VAL A 368 -2.41 24.62 10.87
N PRO A 369 -2.34 23.31 11.20
CA PRO A 369 -3.07 22.74 12.33
C PRO A 369 -2.83 23.48 13.66
N ALA A 370 -3.89 23.63 14.45
CA ALA A 370 -3.82 24.34 15.73
C ALA A 370 -3.09 23.55 16.84
N ASP A 371 -3.10 22.21 16.76
CA ASP A 371 -2.38 21.30 17.67
C ASP A 371 -1.17 20.69 16.94
N PRO A 372 -0.02 21.38 16.94
CA PRO A 372 1.17 20.93 16.20
C PRO A 372 1.93 19.80 16.90
N ASP A 373 1.51 19.38 18.10
CA ASP A 373 2.07 18.22 18.78
C ASP A 373 1.36 16.95 18.30
N LEU A 374 0.03 16.98 18.14
CA LEU A 374 -0.71 15.88 17.51
C LEU A 374 -0.42 15.79 16.01
N TYR A 375 -0.59 16.91 15.29
CA TYR A 375 -0.48 17.02 13.83
C TYR A 375 0.93 17.47 13.38
N CYS A 376 1.96 16.87 13.98
CA CYS A 376 3.35 17.30 13.81
C CYS A 376 3.85 17.16 12.36
N THR A 377 3.56 16.05 11.68
CA THR A 377 3.97 15.82 10.28
C THR A 377 3.23 16.75 9.34
N THR A 378 1.91 16.87 9.53
CA THR A 378 1.03 17.74 8.75
C THR A 378 1.47 19.20 8.86
N THR A 379 1.84 19.64 10.07
CA THR A 379 2.37 20.99 10.33
C THR A 379 3.68 21.23 9.57
N ALA A 380 4.63 20.28 9.64
CA ALA A 380 5.89 20.39 8.90
C ALA A 380 5.64 20.44 7.39
N MET A 381 4.83 19.52 6.85
CA MET A 381 4.52 19.48 5.42
C MET A 381 3.78 20.73 4.92
N ALA A 382 2.93 21.35 5.73
CA ALA A 382 2.29 22.62 5.40
C ALA A 382 3.32 23.76 5.23
N HIS A 383 4.30 23.86 6.14
CA HIS A 383 5.38 24.83 6.02
C HIS A 383 6.31 24.55 4.83
N TYR A 384 6.62 23.28 4.57
CA TYR A 384 7.34 22.87 3.36
C TYR A 384 6.62 23.37 2.10
N ALA A 385 5.32 23.09 1.98
CA ALA A 385 4.51 23.49 0.83
C ALA A 385 4.53 25.00 0.63
N LYS A 386 4.28 25.75 1.71
CA LYS A 386 4.30 27.22 1.69
C LYS A 386 5.67 27.74 1.29
N GLY A 387 6.75 27.14 1.76
CA GLY A 387 8.12 27.49 1.37
C GLY A 387 8.36 27.31 -0.13
N VAL A 388 7.96 26.16 -0.70
CA VAL A 388 8.08 25.89 -2.14
C VAL A 388 7.22 26.88 -2.95
N ALA A 389 5.96 27.10 -2.56
CA ALA A 389 5.06 28.04 -3.24
C ALA A 389 5.61 29.47 -3.22
N SER A 390 6.12 29.93 -2.09
CA SER A 390 6.75 31.25 -1.95
C SER A 390 8.01 31.36 -2.79
N ALA A 391 8.86 30.32 -2.83
CA ALA A 391 10.06 30.30 -3.67
C ALA A 391 9.71 30.38 -5.17
N VAL A 392 8.79 29.54 -5.64
CA VAL A 392 8.36 29.49 -7.06
C VAL A 392 7.71 30.80 -7.50
N THR A 393 6.97 31.47 -6.61
CA THR A 393 6.32 32.76 -6.90
C THR A 393 7.22 33.98 -6.67
N GLY A 394 8.51 33.78 -6.35
CA GLY A 394 9.50 34.84 -6.18
C GLY A 394 9.44 35.59 -4.84
N GLN A 395 8.66 35.09 -3.89
CA GLN A 395 8.53 35.64 -2.54
C GLN A 395 9.62 35.07 -1.61
N ILE A 396 10.89 35.40 -1.90
CA ILE A 396 12.07 34.78 -1.27
C ILE A 396 12.08 34.97 0.26
N ASP A 397 11.78 36.18 0.76
CA ASP A 397 11.73 36.45 2.21
C ASP A 397 10.67 35.60 2.93
N ASP A 398 9.54 35.35 2.27
CA ASP A 398 8.50 34.48 2.82
C ASP A 398 8.94 33.02 2.78
N ALA A 399 9.58 32.59 1.69
CA ALA A 399 10.14 31.24 1.57
C ALA A 399 11.18 30.95 2.67
N ASP A 400 12.05 31.92 2.99
CA ASP A 400 12.99 31.84 4.10
C ASP A 400 12.28 31.68 5.46
N ARG A 401 11.23 32.46 5.69
CA ARG A 401 10.43 32.35 6.90
C ARG A 401 9.79 30.96 7.01
N GLN A 402 9.22 30.46 5.92
CA GLN A 402 8.59 29.13 5.90
C GLN A 402 9.62 28.02 6.07
N CYS A 403 10.82 28.15 5.51
CA CYS A 403 11.93 27.21 5.72
C CYS A 403 12.33 27.14 7.21
N ALA A 404 12.46 28.28 7.89
CA ALA A 404 12.74 28.31 9.32
C ALA A 404 11.61 27.66 10.15
N LEU A 405 10.34 27.90 9.78
CA LEU A 405 9.18 27.29 10.44
C LEU A 405 9.11 25.78 10.18
N PHE A 406 9.42 25.34 8.96
CA PHE A 406 9.52 23.94 8.58
C PHE A 406 10.54 23.21 9.46
N HIS A 407 11.78 23.69 9.54
CA HIS A 407 12.82 23.04 10.36
C HIS A 407 12.42 22.95 11.84
N LYS A 408 11.80 24.01 12.38
CA LYS A 408 11.26 23.99 13.75
C LYS A 408 10.13 22.98 13.94
N ALA A 409 9.29 22.78 12.92
CA ALA A 409 8.22 21.79 12.97
C ALA A 409 8.78 20.36 12.89
N VAL A 410 9.83 20.13 12.09
CA VAL A 410 10.51 18.83 11.99
C VAL A 410 11.05 18.36 13.35
N GLU A 411 11.55 19.27 14.19
CA GLU A 411 12.04 18.94 15.55
C GLU A 411 10.96 18.33 16.47
N ARG A 412 9.67 18.49 16.14
CA ARG A 412 8.55 17.92 16.92
C ARG A 412 8.13 16.53 16.46
N VAL A 413 8.58 16.09 15.29
CA VAL A 413 8.13 14.82 14.71
C VAL A 413 8.87 13.67 15.38
N PRO A 414 8.18 12.76 16.10
CA PRO A 414 8.85 11.64 16.74
C PRO A 414 9.32 10.63 15.69
N SER A 415 10.42 9.92 15.99
CA SER A 415 10.95 8.88 15.09
C SER A 415 10.01 7.68 14.92
N SER A 416 8.99 7.55 15.78
CA SER A 416 7.94 6.53 15.66
C SER A 416 6.86 6.90 14.64
N ARG A 417 6.77 8.16 14.21
CA ARG A 417 5.78 8.61 13.23
C ARG A 417 6.11 8.05 11.86
N THR A 418 5.18 7.35 11.23
CA THR A 418 5.39 6.71 9.93
C THR A 418 4.29 7.07 8.93
N VAL A 419 4.65 6.95 7.65
CA VAL A 419 3.70 6.65 6.58
C VAL A 419 4.08 5.25 6.15
N PHE A 420 3.28 4.28 6.61
CA PHE A 420 3.48 2.86 6.33
C PHE A 420 4.90 2.38 6.66
N ASN A 421 5.73 2.01 5.67
CA ASN A 421 7.07 1.45 5.91
C ASN A 421 8.13 2.53 6.18
N ASN A 422 7.82 3.80 5.91
CA ASN A 422 8.75 4.91 5.96
C ASN A 422 8.54 5.77 7.21
N THR A 423 9.62 6.23 7.83
CA THR A 423 9.51 7.20 8.91
C THR A 423 9.19 8.58 8.33
N CYS A 424 8.36 9.35 9.03
CA CYS A 424 8.08 10.73 8.63
C CYS A 424 9.34 11.61 8.71
N VAL A 425 10.30 11.27 9.58
CA VAL A 425 11.60 11.95 9.66
C VAL A 425 12.40 11.80 8.36
N ASP A 426 12.45 10.60 7.78
CA ASP A 426 13.14 10.35 6.51
C ASP A 426 12.42 11.03 5.34
N ILE A 427 11.08 10.99 5.33
CA ILE A 427 10.25 11.72 4.34
C ILE A 427 10.50 13.23 4.42
N LEU A 428 10.57 13.80 5.63
CA LEU A 428 10.84 15.22 5.84
C LEU A 428 12.28 15.61 5.49
N ALA A 429 13.23 14.69 5.51
CA ALA A 429 14.58 14.95 4.99
C ALA A 429 14.56 15.19 3.47
N ILE A 430 13.70 14.49 2.74
CA ILE A 430 13.46 14.75 1.31
C ILE A 430 12.84 16.14 1.13
N ALA A 431 11.81 16.46 1.92
CA ALA A 431 11.15 17.77 1.90
C ALA A 431 12.15 18.92 2.15
N ALA A 432 13.06 18.76 3.11
CA ALA A 432 14.13 19.72 3.40
C ALA A 432 15.03 19.96 2.18
N ALA A 433 15.56 18.88 1.59
CA ALA A 433 16.43 18.97 0.42
C ALA A 433 15.71 19.54 -0.81
N MET A 434 14.43 19.24 -0.99
CA MET A 434 13.59 19.83 -2.04
C MET A 434 13.40 21.33 -1.82
N LEU A 435 13.09 21.76 -0.59
CA LEU A 435 12.88 23.16 -0.25
C LEU A 435 14.16 23.99 -0.45
N ASP A 436 15.30 23.49 0.06
CA ASP A 436 16.61 24.13 -0.14
C ASP A 436 16.94 24.25 -1.63
N GLY A 437 16.69 23.18 -2.41
CA GLY A 437 16.95 23.15 -3.84
C GLY A 437 16.14 24.18 -4.62
N GLU A 438 14.83 24.25 -4.37
CA GLU A 438 13.95 25.25 -4.99
C GLU A 438 14.35 26.67 -4.57
N LEU A 439 14.64 26.90 -3.29
CA LEU A 439 14.99 28.23 -2.79
C LEU A 439 16.32 28.75 -3.38
N GLU A 440 17.37 27.92 -3.36
CA GLU A 440 18.68 28.29 -3.92
C GLU A 440 18.61 28.47 -5.43
N TYR A 441 17.85 27.64 -6.14
CA TYR A 441 17.61 27.82 -7.56
C TYR A 441 16.95 29.18 -7.84
N ARG A 442 15.96 29.59 -7.04
CA ARG A 442 15.25 30.87 -7.17
C ARG A 442 16.06 32.08 -6.78
N ARG A 443 17.09 31.90 -5.95
CA ARG A 443 18.11 32.92 -5.66
C ARG A 443 19.10 33.12 -6.81
N GLY A 444 19.05 32.29 -7.84
CA GLY A 444 20.01 32.29 -8.94
C GLY A 444 21.27 31.46 -8.64
N ASN A 445 21.34 30.77 -7.50
CA ASN A 445 22.43 29.87 -7.14
C ASN A 445 22.19 28.49 -7.78
N VAL A 446 22.10 28.47 -9.12
CA VAL A 446 21.59 27.33 -9.90
C VAL A 446 22.27 25.99 -9.57
N GLU A 447 23.60 25.93 -9.58
CA GLU A 447 24.32 24.68 -9.31
C GLU A 447 24.20 24.21 -7.85
N LEU A 448 24.06 25.15 -6.90
CA LEU A 448 23.80 24.82 -5.51
C LEU A 448 22.40 24.22 -5.36
N GLY A 449 21.39 24.87 -5.96
CA GLY A 449 20.03 24.34 -6.02
C GLY A 449 19.97 22.93 -6.62
N PHE A 450 20.66 22.70 -7.73
CA PHE A 450 20.79 21.36 -8.32
C PHE A 450 21.52 20.36 -7.43
N GLY A 451 22.48 20.80 -6.60
CA GLY A 451 23.11 19.97 -5.59
C GLY A 451 22.10 19.44 -4.57
N HIS A 452 21.24 20.31 -4.05
CA HIS A 452 20.18 19.95 -3.12
C HIS A 452 19.11 19.05 -3.77
N LEU A 453 18.70 19.32 -5.01
CA LEU A 453 17.73 18.48 -5.72
C LEU A 453 18.27 17.07 -6.01
N ARG A 454 19.56 16.92 -6.34
CA ARG A 454 20.18 15.59 -6.43
C ARG A 454 20.21 14.89 -5.08
N ARG A 455 20.47 15.62 -4.00
CA ARG A 455 20.40 15.05 -2.65
C ARG A 455 18.98 14.58 -2.31
N ALA A 456 17.95 15.32 -2.73
CA ALA A 456 16.57 14.89 -2.57
C ALA A 456 16.29 13.57 -3.33
N ILE A 457 16.78 13.43 -4.56
CA ILE A 457 16.71 12.18 -5.34
C ILE A 457 17.41 11.04 -4.61
N ASP A 458 18.62 11.26 -4.09
CA ASP A 458 19.36 10.22 -3.37
C ASP A 458 18.62 9.77 -2.09
N LEU A 459 17.95 10.69 -1.39
CA LEU A 459 17.14 10.38 -0.20
C LEU A 459 15.89 9.59 -0.57
N ASP A 460 15.17 10.05 -1.60
CA ASP A 460 13.96 9.43 -2.16
C ASP A 460 14.24 7.99 -2.61
N ASP A 461 15.29 7.78 -3.41
CA ASP A 461 15.70 6.46 -3.92
C ASP A 461 16.26 5.51 -2.85
N SER A 462 16.57 6.05 -1.67
CA SER A 462 17.10 5.27 -0.53
C SER A 462 16.05 4.93 0.52
N LEU A 463 14.80 5.39 0.35
CA LEU A 463 13.71 5.02 1.23
C LEU A 463 13.47 3.50 1.22
N PRO A 464 13.10 2.89 2.36
CA PRO A 464 12.49 1.57 2.38
C PRO A 464 11.38 1.43 1.35
N TYR A 465 11.28 0.23 0.77
CA TYR A 465 10.24 -0.06 -0.21
C TYR A 465 8.85 0.12 0.39
N ASP A 466 7.98 0.76 -0.37
CA ASP A 466 6.61 1.10 0.01
C ASP A 466 5.81 1.43 -1.25
N GLU A 467 4.52 1.10 -1.26
CA GLU A 467 3.61 1.47 -2.32
C GLU A 467 2.31 2.03 -1.75
N PRO A 468 1.79 3.14 -2.30
CA PRO A 468 2.56 4.06 -3.12
C PRO A 468 3.66 4.69 -2.25
N TRP A 469 4.74 5.18 -2.87
CA TRP A 469 5.86 5.76 -2.12
C TRP A 469 5.42 6.82 -1.12
N GLY A 470 5.96 6.76 0.10
CA GLY A 470 5.67 7.73 1.15
C GLY A 470 5.97 9.18 0.74
N TRP A 471 6.92 9.39 -0.17
CA TRP A 471 7.08 10.64 -0.91
C TRP A 471 6.36 10.55 -2.27
N MET A 472 5.17 11.13 -2.38
CA MET A 472 4.27 10.85 -3.50
C MET A 472 4.67 11.46 -4.86
N GLN A 473 5.59 12.44 -4.92
CA GLN A 473 6.00 13.05 -6.19
C GLN A 473 7.49 12.78 -6.43
N PRO A 474 7.89 12.08 -7.51
CA PRO A 474 9.29 11.80 -7.78
C PRO A 474 10.09 13.10 -7.79
N THR A 475 11.04 13.21 -6.86
CA THR A 475 11.88 14.41 -6.67
C THR A 475 12.58 14.82 -7.98
N ARG A 476 12.96 13.82 -8.77
CA ARG A 476 13.57 13.96 -10.09
C ARG A 476 12.71 14.73 -11.11
N HIS A 477 11.39 14.81 -10.94
CA HIS A 477 10.53 15.60 -11.82
C HIS A 477 10.81 17.11 -11.73
N ALA A 478 11.02 17.62 -10.51
CA ALA A 478 11.40 19.01 -10.30
C ALA A 478 12.80 19.27 -10.88
N TYR A 479 13.77 18.39 -10.59
CA TYR A 479 15.12 18.48 -11.14
C TYR A 479 15.13 18.50 -12.67
N GLY A 480 14.46 17.55 -13.33
CA GLY A 480 14.37 17.50 -14.78
C GLY A 480 13.71 18.74 -15.40
N ALA A 481 12.68 19.30 -14.73
CA ALA A 481 11.97 20.47 -15.25
C ALA A 481 12.84 21.74 -15.16
N LEU A 482 13.60 21.89 -14.07
CA LEU A 482 14.52 23.01 -13.89
C LEU A 482 15.79 22.88 -14.75
N LEU A 483 16.26 21.66 -15.04
CA LEU A 483 17.28 21.42 -16.06
C LEU A 483 16.83 21.91 -17.44
N LEU A 484 15.59 21.58 -17.84
CA LEU A 484 14.99 22.08 -19.08
C LEU A 484 14.86 23.61 -19.09
N GLU A 485 14.49 24.21 -17.95
CA GLU A 485 14.43 25.67 -17.80
C GLU A 485 15.79 26.34 -18.05
N GLN A 486 16.89 25.69 -17.66
CA GLN A 486 18.27 26.13 -17.90
C GLN A 486 18.84 25.69 -19.27
N GLY A 487 18.04 25.02 -20.11
CA GLY A 487 18.49 24.52 -21.42
C GLY A 487 19.44 23.32 -21.35
N ARG A 488 19.54 22.64 -20.21
CA ARG A 488 20.33 21.40 -20.01
C ARG A 488 19.53 20.18 -20.49
N VAL A 489 19.23 20.16 -21.80
CA VAL A 489 18.23 19.26 -22.40
C VAL A 489 18.64 17.79 -22.32
N GLU A 490 19.91 17.46 -22.59
CA GLU A 490 20.42 16.09 -22.54
C GLU A 490 20.33 15.49 -21.13
N GLU A 491 20.64 16.29 -20.10
CA GLU A 491 20.56 15.84 -18.71
C GLU A 491 19.12 15.63 -18.27
N ALA A 492 18.21 16.54 -18.66
CA ALA A 492 16.78 16.36 -18.41
C ALA A 492 16.23 15.12 -19.13
N ALA A 493 16.68 14.86 -20.37
CA ALA A 493 16.29 13.67 -21.11
C ALA A 493 16.70 12.38 -20.38
N ALA A 494 17.92 12.34 -19.81
CA ALA A 494 18.38 11.19 -19.03
C ALA A 494 17.53 10.98 -17.76
N VAL A 495 17.17 12.06 -17.07
CA VAL A 495 16.30 11.99 -15.88
C VAL A 495 14.94 11.36 -16.20
N TYR A 496 14.27 11.82 -17.26
CA TYR A 496 12.96 11.27 -17.63
C TYR A 496 13.05 9.86 -18.25
N CYS A 497 14.13 9.56 -18.98
CA CYS A 497 14.39 8.23 -19.52
C CYS A 497 14.47 7.17 -18.40
N ALA A 498 15.23 7.49 -17.35
CA ALA A 498 15.37 6.66 -16.17
C ALA A 498 14.05 6.54 -15.39
N ASP A 499 13.35 7.66 -15.14
CA ASP A 499 12.05 7.68 -14.46
C ASP A 499 11.01 6.80 -15.16
N LEU A 500 10.89 6.92 -16.48
CA LEU A 500 9.92 6.15 -17.28
C LEU A 500 10.32 4.68 -17.45
N GLY A 501 11.53 4.28 -17.04
CA GLY A 501 12.04 2.92 -17.20
C GLY A 501 12.33 2.55 -18.65
N PHE A 502 12.77 3.52 -19.48
CA PHE A 502 13.28 3.26 -20.82
C PHE A 502 14.73 2.76 -20.83
N ASP A 503 15.44 2.91 -19.71
CA ASP A 503 16.71 2.27 -19.42
C ASP A 503 16.68 1.57 -18.03
N ASP A 504 17.80 0.95 -17.66
CA ASP A 504 17.97 0.21 -16.41
C ASP A 504 18.70 1.04 -15.33
N ALA A 505 18.70 2.38 -15.43
CA ALA A 505 19.39 3.23 -14.45
C ALA A 505 18.74 3.18 -13.06
N LEU A 506 17.43 2.92 -13.02
CA LEU A 506 16.67 2.76 -11.79
C LEU A 506 16.18 1.31 -11.61
N PRO A 507 16.17 0.80 -10.36
CA PRO A 507 15.41 -0.38 -9.97
C PRO A 507 13.99 -0.37 -10.53
N ARG A 508 13.45 -1.54 -10.90
CA ARG A 508 12.10 -1.67 -11.49
C ARG A 508 11.01 -1.01 -10.66
N ALA A 509 11.13 -1.11 -9.33
CA ALA A 509 10.26 -0.45 -8.37
C ALA A 509 10.26 1.07 -8.56
N LEU A 510 11.43 1.70 -8.71
CA LEU A 510 11.59 3.15 -8.78
C LEU A 510 11.31 3.72 -10.19
N GLN A 511 10.68 2.94 -11.07
CA GLN A 511 10.27 3.36 -12.42
C GLN A 511 8.78 3.68 -12.45
N HIS A 512 8.44 4.86 -12.96
CA HIS A 512 7.09 5.39 -13.07
C HIS A 512 6.59 5.36 -14.51
N ARG A 513 6.35 4.15 -15.02
CA ARG A 513 5.95 3.94 -16.41
C ARG A 513 4.68 4.72 -16.76
N ASN A 514 4.62 5.23 -17.98
CA ASN A 514 3.45 5.92 -18.55
C ASN A 514 2.93 7.13 -17.73
N ASN A 515 3.71 7.70 -16.80
CA ASN A 515 3.25 8.86 -16.07
C ASN A 515 3.22 10.10 -16.98
N VAL A 516 2.12 10.87 -16.92
CA VAL A 516 1.85 11.93 -17.91
C VAL A 516 2.91 13.03 -17.89
N TRP A 517 3.54 13.24 -16.73
CA TRP A 517 4.46 14.34 -16.48
C TRP A 517 5.86 14.08 -17.04
N ALA A 518 6.45 12.93 -16.74
CA ALA A 518 7.72 12.53 -17.32
C ALA A 518 7.59 12.24 -18.81
N LEU A 519 6.46 11.67 -19.28
CA LEU A 519 6.19 11.54 -20.71
C LEU A 519 6.23 12.89 -21.41
N HIS A 520 5.58 13.92 -20.85
CA HIS A 520 5.61 15.28 -21.38
C HIS A 520 7.05 15.83 -21.40
N GLY A 521 7.76 15.75 -20.28
CA GLY A 521 9.14 16.24 -20.15
C GLY A 521 10.10 15.55 -21.13
N TYR A 522 9.99 14.23 -21.26
CA TYR A 522 10.84 13.44 -22.16
C TYR A 522 10.54 13.75 -23.62
N HIS A 523 9.27 13.83 -24.00
CA HIS A 523 8.86 14.22 -25.35
C HIS A 523 9.40 15.61 -25.73
N GLU A 524 9.31 16.58 -24.82
CA GLU A 524 9.88 17.92 -25.01
C GLU A 524 11.41 17.85 -25.23
N CYS A 525 12.12 17.09 -24.39
CA CYS A 525 13.56 16.88 -24.55
C CYS A 525 13.91 16.27 -25.92
N LEU A 526 13.24 15.18 -26.30
CA LEU A 526 13.51 14.49 -27.56
C LEU A 526 13.28 15.39 -28.77
N THR A 527 12.22 16.21 -28.74
CA THR A 527 11.93 17.19 -29.78
C THR A 527 13.02 18.26 -29.89
N LYS A 528 13.46 18.83 -28.75
CA LYS A 528 14.54 19.83 -28.70
C LYS A 528 15.88 19.27 -29.19
N LEU A 529 16.13 17.98 -28.97
CA LEU A 529 17.33 17.27 -29.41
C LEU A 529 17.26 16.78 -30.87
N GLY A 530 16.13 16.93 -31.56
CA GLY A 530 15.93 16.40 -32.92
C GLY A 530 15.88 14.86 -33.00
N ARG A 531 15.52 14.19 -31.89
CA ARG A 531 15.38 12.72 -31.80
C ARG A 531 13.98 12.29 -32.25
N ASP A 532 13.60 12.65 -33.47
CA ASP A 532 12.21 12.59 -33.97
C ASP A 532 11.59 11.18 -33.94
N ALA A 533 12.39 10.14 -34.17
CA ALA A 533 11.89 8.76 -34.16
C ALA A 533 11.45 8.33 -32.75
N GLU A 534 12.24 8.68 -31.74
CA GLU A 534 11.93 8.39 -30.34
C GLU A 534 10.80 9.28 -29.84
N ALA A 535 10.79 10.56 -30.24
CA ALA A 535 9.71 11.48 -29.91
C ALA A 535 8.35 10.95 -30.39
N ARG A 536 8.25 10.41 -31.62
CA ARG A 536 7.00 9.81 -32.13
C ARG A 536 6.51 8.61 -31.32
N ILE A 537 7.43 7.80 -30.79
CA ILE A 537 7.07 6.66 -29.94
C ILE A 537 6.49 7.20 -28.63
N VAL A 538 7.22 8.10 -27.97
CA VAL A 538 6.79 8.71 -26.69
C VAL A 538 5.49 9.50 -26.84
N ASP A 539 5.29 10.22 -27.95
CA ASP A 539 4.07 10.98 -28.24
C ASP A 539 2.82 10.09 -28.25
N THR A 540 2.92 8.85 -28.76
CA THR A 540 1.79 7.91 -28.73
C THR A 540 1.35 7.59 -27.30
N HIS A 541 2.30 7.38 -26.39
CA HIS A 541 2.02 7.16 -24.97
C HIS A 541 1.52 8.43 -24.28
N LEU A 542 2.13 9.58 -24.60
CA LEU A 542 1.76 10.88 -24.06
C LEU A 542 0.33 11.25 -24.43
N GLN A 543 -0.10 11.05 -25.68
CA GLN A 543 -1.46 11.34 -26.11
C GLN A 543 -2.50 10.53 -25.33
N LEU A 544 -2.22 9.24 -25.06
CA LEU A 544 -3.09 8.40 -24.24
C LEU A 544 -3.15 8.87 -22.78
N ALA A 545 -2.00 9.25 -22.21
CA ALA A 545 -1.92 9.75 -20.84
C ALA A 545 -2.62 11.12 -20.67
N VAL A 546 -2.45 12.04 -21.64
CA VAL A 546 -3.09 13.36 -21.63
C VAL A 546 -4.60 13.26 -21.84
N ALA A 547 -5.09 12.27 -22.59
CA ALA A 547 -6.52 12.11 -22.88
C ALA A 547 -7.38 11.90 -21.62
N VAL A 548 -6.78 11.49 -20.49
CA VAL A 548 -7.49 11.29 -19.21
C VAL A 548 -7.21 12.37 -18.18
N ALA A 549 -6.26 13.27 -18.44
CA ALA A 549 -5.96 14.38 -17.55
C ALA A 549 -7.12 15.38 -17.52
N ASP A 550 -7.41 15.96 -16.34
CA ASP A 550 -8.45 16.98 -16.17
C ASP A 550 -7.89 18.42 -16.11
N VAL A 551 -6.56 18.54 -16.22
CA VAL A 551 -5.85 19.81 -16.36
C VAL A 551 -4.92 19.78 -17.58
N PRO A 552 -4.61 20.95 -18.18
CA PRO A 552 -3.60 21.04 -19.22
C PRO A 552 -2.21 20.64 -18.70
N ILE A 553 -1.60 19.63 -19.32
CA ILE A 553 -0.22 19.23 -19.05
C ILE A 553 0.72 20.06 -19.94
N LYS A 554 1.29 21.13 -19.36
CA LYS A 554 2.15 22.10 -20.08
C LYS A 554 3.63 21.99 -19.71
N SER A 555 3.93 21.29 -18.63
CA SER A 555 5.28 21.03 -18.15
C SER A 555 5.26 19.75 -17.33
N SER A 556 6.41 19.10 -17.24
CA SER A 556 6.67 17.97 -16.36
C SER A 556 6.66 18.34 -14.88
N CYS A 557 6.82 19.63 -14.53
CA CYS A 557 6.65 20.17 -13.18
C CYS A 557 6.27 21.67 -13.21
N PHE A 558 5.38 22.11 -12.34
CA PHE A 558 5.02 23.53 -12.21
C PHE A 558 6.07 24.36 -11.46
N CYS A 559 7.12 23.73 -10.94
CA CYS A 559 8.33 24.44 -10.54
C CYS A 559 9.07 25.03 -11.75
N ARG A 560 8.73 24.71 -13.00
CA ARG A 560 9.26 25.45 -14.15
C ARG A 560 8.35 26.63 -14.47
N SER A 561 8.90 27.83 -14.49
CA SER A 561 8.15 29.09 -14.69
C SER A 561 8.22 29.61 -16.14
N ASN A 562 9.23 29.19 -16.90
CA ASN A 562 9.36 29.52 -18.32
C ASN A 562 8.60 28.46 -19.15
N LEU A 563 7.28 28.64 -19.27
CA LEU A 563 6.38 27.84 -20.10
C LEU A 563 6.30 28.37 -21.54
#